data_AF-A0A378INQ5-F1
#
_entry.id   AF-A0A378INQ5-F1
#
_cell.length_a   1.000
_cell.length_b   1.000
_cell.length_c   1.000
_cell.angle_alpha   90.00
_cell.angle_beta   90.00
_cell.angle_gamma   90.00
#
_symmetry.space_group_name_H-M   'P 1'
#
loop_
_entity.id
_entity.type
_entity.pdbx_description
1 polymer ?
#
loop_
_entity_poly.entity_id
_entity_poly.type
_entity_poly.pdbx_seq_one_letter_code
_entity_poly.pdbx_strand_id
1 'polypeptide(L)' 'MRLKFDGFFKTKTNSPCSVIPKIHTGSIQANQGGCFDESSIKVTLPHVTLNDKKLSELIEKEHTYTFKL' A
#
# COMPACT_ATOMS: atom_id res chain seq x y z
N MET A 1 14.80 12.01 27.26
CA MET A 1 15.68 11.30 26.29
C MET A 1 14.98 11.30 24.93
N ARG A 2 15.58 11.90 23.90
CA ARG A 2 15.08 11.83 22.51
C ARG A 2 15.67 10.58 21.87
N LEU A 3 14.87 9.51 21.73
CA LEU A 3 15.29 8.30 21.03
C LEU A 3 15.43 8.63 19.54
N LYS A 4 16.68 8.72 19.07
CA LYS A 4 17.01 8.95 17.66
C LYS A 4 16.82 7.63 16.89
N PHE A 5 15.83 7.58 16.02
CA PHE A 5 15.57 6.47 15.08
C PHE A 5 16.58 6.42 13.91
N ASP A 6 17.84 6.81 14.13
CA ASP A 6 18.84 7.05 13.08
C ASP A 6 19.44 5.76 12.45
N GLY A 7 18.94 4.58 12.84
CA GLY A 7 19.50 3.28 12.46
C GLY A 7 18.59 2.37 11.63
N PHE A 8 17.29 2.64 11.52
CA PHE A 8 16.35 1.63 10.99
C PHE A 8 16.38 1.48 9.45
N PHE A 9 16.86 2.50 8.71
CA PHE A 9 16.86 2.50 7.25
C PHE A 9 18.26 2.49 6.62
N LYS A 10 19.32 2.22 7.39
CA LYS A 10 20.69 2.14 6.84
C LYS A 10 21.04 0.70 6.46
N THR A 11 20.47 0.22 5.35
CA THR A 11 21.01 -0.95 4.64
C THR A 11 21.31 -0.58 3.20
N LYS A 12 22.50 0.01 2.98
CA LYS A 12 23.19 -0.10 1.70
C LYS A 12 23.88 -1.46 1.67
N THR A 13 23.20 -2.45 1.09
CA THR A 13 23.84 -3.69 0.65
C THR A 13 23.44 -3.91 -0.79
N ASN A 14 24.39 -3.73 -1.70
CA ASN A 14 24.28 -4.09 -3.12
C ASN A 14 24.25 -5.62 -3.25
N SER A 15 23.15 -6.23 -2.81
CA SER A 15 22.80 -7.63 -3.09
C SER A 15 21.67 -7.62 -4.12
N PRO A 16 21.73 -8.41 -5.20
CA PRO A 16 20.63 -8.53 -6.16
C PRO A 16 19.33 -9.12 -5.53
N CYS A 17 19.38 -9.52 -4.26
CA CYS A 17 18.29 -10.12 -3.49
C CYS A 17 17.76 -9.23 -2.36
N SER A 18 17.96 -7.91 -2.39
CA SER A 18 17.34 -7.03 -1.38
C SER A 18 15.89 -6.72 -1.77
N VAL A 19 14.99 -7.65 -1.51
CA VAL A 19 13.54 -7.36 -1.52
C VAL A 19 13.24 -6.46 -0.34
N ILE A 20 13.25 -5.15 -0.58
CA ILE A 20 13.00 -4.15 0.47
C ILE A 20 11.48 -4.06 0.69
N PRO A 21 10.98 -4.26 1.93
CA PRO A 21 9.57 -4.07 2.24
C PRO A 21 9.21 -2.58 2.15
N LYS A 22 8.05 -2.28 1.56
CA LYS A 22 7.44 -0.95 1.53
C LYS A 22 6.17 -0.96 2.35
N ILE A 23 5.98 0.07 3.18
CA ILE A 23 4.79 0.20 4.02
C ILE A 23 3.77 1.03 3.23
N HIS A 24 2.60 0.45 2.97
CA HIS A 24 1.45 1.16 2.44
C HIS A 24 0.56 1.56 3.61
N THR A 25 0.33 2.87 3.80
CA THR A 25 -0.44 3.40 4.94
C THR A 25 -1.94 3.19 4.83
N GLY A 26 -2.41 2.59 3.73
CA GLY A 26 -3.82 2.47 3.41
C GLY A 26 -4.39 3.76 2.83
N SER A 27 -5.61 3.68 2.29
CA SER A 27 -6.32 4.82 1.71
C SER A 27 -7.83 4.57 1.69
N ILE A 28 -8.59 5.67 1.69
CA ILE A 28 -10.04 5.64 1.48
C ILE A 28 -10.33 6.57 0.32
N GLN A 29 -11.04 6.06 -0.69
CA GLN A 29 -11.45 6.81 -1.88
C GLN A 29 -12.96 6.67 -2.04
N ALA A 30 -13.64 7.80 -2.17
CA ALA A 30 -15.05 7.82 -2.52
C ALA A 30 -15.16 8.20 -4.00
N ASN A 31 -15.71 7.30 -4.80
CA ASN A 31 -16.01 7.54 -6.21
C ASN A 31 -17.49 7.91 -6.30
N GLN A 32 -17.77 9.16 -6.64
CA GLN A 32 -19.12 9.58 -6.96
C GLN A 32 -19.45 9.10 -8.37
N GLY A 33 -20.47 8.26 -8.48
CA GLY A 33 -21.02 7.86 -9.77
C GLY A 33 -21.81 9.02 -10.38
N GLY A 34 -21.58 9.29 -11.67
CA GLY A 34 -22.37 10.27 -12.43
C GLY A 34 -23.79 9.74 -12.74
N CYS A 35 -24.47 10.34 -13.73
CA CYS A 35 -25.84 9.94 -14.09
C CYS A 35 -26.03 8.46 -14.49
N PHE A 36 -24.94 7.75 -14.81
CA PHE A 36 -24.97 6.35 -15.27
C PHE A 36 -24.06 5.41 -14.48
N ASP A 37 -23.34 5.93 -13.49
CA ASP A 37 -22.38 5.13 -12.70
C ASP A 37 -22.87 5.00 -11.26
N GLU A 38 -22.63 3.83 -10.67
CA GLU A 38 -22.90 3.59 -9.25
C GLU A 38 -21.85 4.32 -8.39
N SER A 39 -22.30 4.93 -7.30
CA SER A 39 -21.37 5.46 -6.31
C SER A 39 -20.65 4.29 -5.62
N SER A 40 -19.36 4.44 -5.34
CA SER A 40 -18.60 3.40 -4.65
C SER A 40 -17.59 3.97 -3.68
N ILE A 41 -17.32 3.23 -2.60
CA ILE A 41 -16.27 3.53 -1.64
C ILE A 41 -15.22 2.43 -1.75
N LYS A 42 -13.99 2.82 -2.08
CA LYS A 42 -12.83 1.95 -2.12
C LYS A 42 -11.99 2.17 -0.88
N VAL A 43 -11.76 1.11 -0.11
CA VAL A 43 -10.97 1.12 1.12
C VAL A 43 -9.78 0.17 0.94
N THR A 44 -8.57 0.71 1.00
CA THR A 44 -7.33 -0.07 1.01
C THR A 44 -6.76 -0.05 2.42
N LEU A 45 -6.66 -1.22 3.04
CA LEU A 45 -6.11 -1.35 4.38
C LEU A 45 -4.59 -1.10 4.39
N PRO A 46 -4.01 -0.64 5.51
CA PRO A 46 -2.57 -0.58 5.66
C PRO A 46 -1.96 -1.98 5.54
N HIS A 47 -0.94 -2.14 4.70
CA HIS A 47 -0.29 -3.44 4.46
C HIS A 47 1.17 -3.24 4.04
N VAL A 48 1.93 -4.33 4.06
CA VAL A 48 3.33 -4.34 3.63
C VAL A 48 3.40 -4.92 2.23
N THR A 49 4.05 -4.19 1.32
CA THR A 49 4.37 -4.66 -0.03
C THR A 49 5.86 -4.91 -0.17
N LEU A 50 6.25 -5.54 -1.27
CA LEU A 50 7.64 -5.87 -1.57
C LEU A 50 8.13 -5.02 -2.74
N ASN A 51 9.44 -4.90 -2.96
CA ASN A 51 9.96 -4.21 -4.15
C ASN A 51 9.82 -5.04 -5.45
N ASP A 52 8.77 -5.84 -5.55
CA ASP A 52 8.32 -6.55 -6.75
C ASP A 52 6.96 -5.97 -7.16
N LYS A 53 6.87 -5.51 -8.41
CA LYS A 53 5.68 -4.82 -8.91
C LYS A 53 4.45 -5.75 -8.96
N LYS A 54 4.63 -6.98 -9.46
CA LYS A 54 3.51 -7.93 -9.62
C LYS A 54 2.99 -8.38 -8.27
N LEU A 55 3.90 -8.68 -7.34
CA LEU A 55 3.50 -9.12 -6.00
C LEU A 55 2.85 -7.98 -5.22
N SER A 56 3.34 -6.75 -5.36
CA SER A 56 2.73 -5.58 -4.73
C SER A 56 1.31 -5.34 -5.21
N GLU A 57 1.07 -5.43 -6.53
CA GLU A 57 -0.27 -5.27 -7.10
C GLU A 57 -1.24 -6.37 -6.62
N LEU A 58 -0.75 -7.61 -6.45
CA LEU A 58 -1.54 -8.70 -5.90
C LEU A 58 -1.91 -8.45 -4.43
N ILE A 59 -0.93 -8.08 -3.60
CA ILE A 59 -1.15 -7.76 -2.19
C ILE A 59 -2.11 -6.57 -2.05
N GLU A 60 -1.92 -5.51 -2.84
CA GLU A 60 -2.79 -4.34 -2.81
C GLU A 60 -4.24 -4.70 -3.17
N LYS A 61 -4.43 -5.59 -4.15
CA LYS A 61 -5.76 -6.08 -4.53
C LYS A 61 -6.43 -6.90 -3.41
N GLU A 62 -5.69 -7.75 -2.71
CA GLU A 62 -6.22 -8.52 -1.57
C GLU A 62 -6.61 -7.64 -0.38
N HIS A 63 -5.94 -6.50 -0.21
CA HIS A 63 -6.15 -5.58 0.90
C HIS A 63 -7.08 -4.40 0.52
N THR A 64 -7.69 -4.45 -0.66
CA THR A 64 -8.59 -3.41 -1.16
C THR A 64 -10.01 -3.96 -1.28
N TYR A 65 -10.94 -3.25 -0.63
CA TYR A 65 -12.37 -3.56 -0.63
C TYR A 65 -13.14 -2.45 -1.32
N THR A 66 -14.07 -2.82 -2.19
CA THR A 66 -14.97 -1.86 -2.87
C THR A 66 -16.39 -2.12 -2.41
N PHE A 67 -16.99 -1.10 -1.80
CA PHE A 67 -18.40 -1.06 -1.44
C PHE A 67 -19.15 -0.29 -2.51
N LYS A 68 -20.10 -0.94 -3.17
CA LYS A 68 -21.04 -0.27 -4.08
C LYS A 68 -22.23 0.25 -3.28
N LEU A 69 -22.64 1.48 -3.59
CA LEU A 69 -23.79 2.15 -2.97
C LEU A 69 -24.98 2.12 -3.92
#